data_AF-A0AAD9VGG7-F1
#
_entry.id   AF-A0AAD9VGG7-F1
#
_cell.length_a   1.000
_cell.length_b   1.000
_cell.length_c   1.000
_cell.angle_alpha   90.00
_cell.angle_beta   90.00
_cell.angle_gamma   90.00
#
_symmetry.space_group_name_H-M   'P 1'
#
loop_
_entity.id
_entity.type
_entity.pdbx_description
1 polymer ?
#
loop_
_entity_poly.entity_id
_entity_poly.type
_entity_poly.pdbx_seq_one_letter_code
_entity_poly.pdbx_strand_id
1 'polypeptide(L)'
;MASKVEAFECDPDFCPSCGSILPLPGLEEVVCCRLCSFKKDTSDYEGIEIHSRKVFNVAKGKTTITKTEESLGPMVDRKCYNCGHEGMTYTTRQTRSADEGQTRLGYLIEATLSPFVDLRSHRRKDPMNLSFAGCGFLAFYHLGVATCLSSHAPKFLKSVTAFAGASAGSLVATMLATSLPLNKCTDFVHELTEEARSHPLGPFNPQFDIVRSLQKGLELHLPSDSHKIASGRLYVSVTSLKERKNVIISEFESKEELIQVLLASCYIPFYAGLKFPQFKGQKWVDGGLSDNLPRLPFGRTIRVSPFSGKHNDICPQDASQGFTDVTYHNMNVYVNRENLQRELQIFLPPKREGIESLVQLGFYDALRFLQRENLCSYPMRAQSPWFDGGFSDNMPAPPKGSTVRVSPFSGEHEICPRDKSRALTLMRWGNWNVHVNRENLRRSLNILYPPATQLRDKMYDNGFNDALHYIKTSGINFNSI
;
A
#
# COMPACT_ATOMS: atom_id res chain seq x y z
N MET A 1 4.64 -54.96 37.92
CA MET A 1 3.19 -54.72 37.97
C MET A 1 2.92 -53.31 38.45
N ALA A 2 2.50 -52.44 37.54
CA ALA A 2 1.62 -51.30 37.83
C ALA A 2 0.75 -51.19 36.58
N SER A 3 -0.48 -51.71 36.65
CA SER A 3 -1.46 -51.62 35.58
C SER A 3 -1.69 -50.14 35.25
N LYS A 4 -1.36 -49.71 34.02
CA LYS A 4 -1.80 -48.41 33.51
C LYS A 4 -3.33 -48.42 33.56
N VAL A 5 -3.90 -47.68 34.51
CA VAL A 5 -5.34 -47.50 34.59
C VAL A 5 -5.72 -46.56 33.45
N GLU A 6 -6.28 -47.14 32.40
CA GLU A 6 -7.03 -46.38 31.40
C GLU A 6 -8.30 -45.86 32.09
N ALA A 7 -8.46 -44.54 32.13
CA ALA A 7 -9.57 -43.91 32.83
C ALA A 7 -10.86 -43.93 31.99
N PHE A 8 -10.75 -44.07 30.67
CA PHE A 8 -11.85 -44.20 29.72
C PHE A 8 -11.33 -44.73 28.37
N GLU A 9 -12.21 -45.41 27.64
CA GLU A 9 -11.98 -45.87 26.27
C GLU A 9 -11.99 -44.66 25.32
N CYS A 10 -10.91 -44.46 24.56
CA CYS A 10 -10.78 -43.32 23.66
C CYS A 10 -10.13 -43.71 22.33
N ASP A 11 -10.41 -42.91 21.30
CA ASP A 11 -9.77 -43.01 19.99
C ASP A 11 -8.23 -42.91 20.11
N PRO A 12 -7.45 -43.62 19.27
CA PRO A 12 -5.98 -43.62 19.32
C PRO A 12 -5.33 -42.24 19.30
N ASP A 13 -6.01 -41.22 18.80
CA ASP A 13 -5.54 -39.82 18.78
C ASP A 13 -5.67 -39.11 20.15
N PHE A 14 -6.24 -39.77 21.17
CA PHE A 14 -6.47 -39.20 22.49
C PHE A 14 -5.74 -39.99 23.59
N CYS A 15 -5.39 -39.28 24.66
CA CYS A 15 -4.74 -39.85 25.82
C CYS A 15 -5.77 -40.59 26.71
N PRO A 16 -5.61 -41.90 26.97
CA PRO A 16 -6.55 -42.68 27.78
C PRO A 16 -6.49 -42.35 29.28
N SER A 17 -5.48 -41.59 29.71
CA SER A 17 -5.33 -41.16 31.10
C SER A 17 -5.93 -39.78 31.40
N CYS A 18 -5.99 -38.86 30.42
CA CYS A 18 -6.44 -37.48 30.67
C CYS A 18 -7.27 -36.84 29.55
N GLY A 19 -7.47 -37.53 28.42
CA GLY A 19 -8.42 -37.13 27.38
C GLY A 19 -7.92 -36.01 26.48
N SER A 20 -6.67 -35.61 26.65
CA SER A 20 -6.01 -34.67 25.75
C SER A 20 -5.76 -35.31 24.40
N ILE A 21 -5.85 -34.52 23.34
CA ILE A 21 -5.35 -34.91 22.01
C ILE A 21 -3.84 -35.15 22.12
N LEU A 22 -3.39 -36.29 21.61
CA LEU A 22 -1.98 -36.65 21.50
C LEU A 22 -1.37 -35.96 20.26
N PRO A 23 -0.11 -35.51 20.33
CA PRO A 23 0.56 -34.98 19.15
C PRO A 23 0.78 -36.08 18.11
N LEU A 24 0.74 -35.71 16.82
CA LEU A 24 1.02 -36.65 15.73
C LEU A 24 2.44 -37.24 15.86
N PRO A 25 2.63 -38.53 15.53
CA PRO A 25 3.93 -39.17 15.58
C PRO A 25 4.91 -38.47 14.62
N GLY A 26 6.07 -38.10 15.16
CA GLY A 26 7.20 -37.52 14.40
C GLY A 26 8.22 -38.59 14.01
N LEU A 27 9.50 -38.26 14.10
CA LEU A 27 10.61 -39.22 13.89
C LEU A 27 10.94 -40.05 15.15
N GLU A 28 10.20 -39.83 16.24
CA GLU A 28 10.42 -40.46 17.54
C GLU A 28 9.62 -41.76 17.65
N GLU A 29 10.13 -42.76 18.37
CA GLU A 29 9.47 -44.08 18.55
C GLU A 29 8.31 -44.03 19.55
N VAL A 30 8.14 -42.93 20.29
CA VAL A 30 7.12 -42.81 21.35
C VAL A 30 6.46 -41.43 21.34
N VAL A 31 5.12 -41.41 21.30
CA VAL A 31 4.30 -40.23 21.51
C VAL A 31 4.02 -40.01 23.00
N CYS A 32 4.41 -38.84 23.51
CA CYS A 32 4.17 -38.46 24.90
C CYS A 32 2.98 -37.50 25.01
N CYS A 33 2.09 -37.74 25.97
CA CYS A 33 1.04 -36.80 26.33
C CYS A 33 1.66 -35.52 26.93
N ARG A 34 1.17 -34.34 26.54
CA ARG A 34 1.68 -33.05 27.04
C ARG A 34 1.15 -32.67 28.43
N LEU A 35 0.08 -33.31 28.88
CA LEU A 35 -0.61 -32.97 30.14
C LEU A 35 -0.38 -34.00 31.25
N CYS A 36 0.04 -35.22 30.92
CA CYS A 36 0.32 -36.27 31.92
C CYS A 36 1.46 -37.18 31.45
N SER A 37 1.93 -38.05 32.34
CA SER A 37 3.08 -38.95 32.08
C SER A 37 2.77 -40.13 31.15
N PHE A 38 1.64 -40.10 30.44
CA PHE A 38 1.27 -41.17 29.51
C PHE A 38 2.16 -41.16 28.27
N LYS A 39 2.58 -42.35 27.85
CA LYS A 39 3.45 -42.61 26.70
C LYS A 39 2.86 -43.74 25.88
N LYS A 40 2.85 -43.58 24.56
CA LYS A 40 2.30 -44.50 23.56
C LYS A 40 3.32 -44.74 22.45
N ASP A 41 3.46 -45.97 21.99
CA ASP A 41 4.41 -46.33 20.94
C ASP A 41 3.92 -45.84 19.57
N THR A 42 4.82 -45.47 18.66
CA THR A 42 4.40 -45.04 17.32
C THR A 42 3.89 -46.19 16.45
N SER A 43 4.25 -47.44 16.76
CA SER A 43 3.67 -48.64 16.13
C SER A 43 2.15 -48.75 16.31
N ASP A 44 1.59 -48.13 17.35
CA ASP A 44 0.13 -48.08 17.56
C ASP A 44 -0.60 -47.19 16.55
N TYR A 45 0.13 -46.41 15.72
CA TYR A 45 -0.41 -45.62 14.60
C TYR A 45 -0.25 -46.33 13.24
N GLU A 46 0.43 -47.48 13.22
CA GLU A 46 0.77 -48.20 11.99
C GLU A 46 -0.51 -48.84 11.39
N GLY A 47 -0.78 -48.54 10.11
CA GLY A 47 -1.98 -49.00 9.42
C GLY A 47 -3.23 -48.11 9.59
N ILE A 48 -3.15 -46.99 10.29
CA ILE A 48 -4.26 -46.01 10.39
C ILE A 48 -4.17 -45.01 9.21
N GLU A 49 -5.15 -45.06 8.31
CA GLU A 49 -5.26 -44.16 7.16
C GLU A 49 -6.37 -43.11 7.40
N ILE A 50 -6.01 -41.83 7.49
CA ILE A 50 -6.97 -40.74 7.75
C ILE A 50 -7.45 -40.12 6.42
N HIS A 51 -8.68 -40.45 6.03
CA HIS A 51 -9.33 -39.85 4.87
C HIS A 51 -10.07 -38.55 5.24
N SER A 52 -9.45 -37.40 5.04
CA SER A 52 -10.13 -36.11 5.22
C SER A 52 -10.79 -35.63 3.92
N ARG A 53 -12.13 -35.60 3.88
CA ARG A 53 -12.90 -35.02 2.77
C ARG A 53 -13.45 -33.66 3.18
N LYS A 54 -12.86 -32.57 2.66
CA LYS A 54 -13.48 -31.24 2.73
C LYS A 54 -14.53 -31.09 1.64
N VAL A 55 -15.80 -31.22 2.00
CA VAL A 55 -16.92 -30.89 1.11
C VAL A 55 -17.16 -29.39 1.19
N PHE A 56 -16.74 -28.67 0.15
CA PHE A 56 -17.12 -27.27 0.00
C PHE A 56 -18.59 -27.19 -0.40
N ASN A 57 -19.36 -26.33 0.27
CA ASN A 57 -20.73 -26.05 -0.12
C ASN A 57 -20.73 -25.53 -1.57
N VAL A 58 -21.23 -26.35 -2.49
CA VAL A 58 -21.57 -25.90 -3.83
C VAL A 58 -22.70 -24.89 -3.67
N ALA A 59 -22.52 -23.69 -4.22
CA ALA A 59 -23.56 -22.67 -4.21
C ALA A 59 -24.80 -23.24 -4.91
N LYS A 60 -25.81 -23.66 -4.13
CA LYS A 60 -27.10 -24.05 -4.68
C LYS A 60 -27.68 -22.82 -5.36
N GLY A 61 -27.89 -22.92 -6.67
CA GLY A 61 -28.65 -21.94 -7.43
C GLY A 61 -29.96 -21.64 -6.70
N LYS A 62 -30.32 -20.35 -6.66
CA LYS A 62 -31.49 -19.80 -5.96
C LYS A 62 -32.69 -20.73 -6.10
N THR A 63 -32.95 -21.55 -5.08
CA THR A 63 -34.20 -22.27 -4.95
C THR A 63 -35.08 -21.47 -4.01
N THR A 64 -36.22 -21.04 -4.52
CA THR A 64 -37.22 -20.25 -3.82
C THR A 64 -37.70 -21.03 -2.60
N ILE A 65 -37.33 -20.58 -1.39
CA ILE A 65 -37.89 -21.12 -0.15
C ILE A 65 -39.19 -20.35 0.14
N THR A 66 -40.32 -21.02 -0.05
CA THR A 66 -41.62 -20.65 0.50
C THR A 66 -41.52 -20.66 2.03
N LYS A 67 -41.86 -19.52 2.65
CA LYS A 67 -41.90 -19.35 4.11
C LYS A 67 -43.05 -20.17 4.70
N THR A 68 -42.73 -21.06 5.63
CA THR A 68 -43.63 -21.48 6.71
C THR A 68 -43.15 -20.82 8.00
N GLU A 69 -44.11 -20.27 8.75
CA GLU A 69 -43.90 -19.51 9.99
C GLU A 69 -43.25 -20.39 11.08
N GLU A 70 -42.03 -20.04 11.50
CA GLU A 70 -41.45 -20.54 12.75
C GLU A 70 -41.75 -19.54 13.88
N SER A 71 -42.36 -20.07 14.94
CA SER A 71 -42.78 -19.40 16.17
C SER A 71 -41.65 -18.60 16.83
N LEU A 72 -41.90 -17.31 17.08
CA LEU A 72 -41.00 -16.42 17.83
C LEU A 72 -40.85 -16.92 19.29
N GLY A 73 -39.62 -16.93 19.80
CA GLY A 73 -39.26 -17.44 21.13
C GLY A 73 -39.79 -16.60 22.32
N PRO A 74 -39.40 -16.91 23.57
CA PRO A 74 -39.93 -16.28 24.78
C PRO A 74 -39.70 -14.75 24.82
N MET A 75 -40.71 -14.00 25.27
CA MET A 75 -40.69 -12.53 25.37
C MET A 75 -40.11 -12.04 26.70
N VAL A 76 -39.39 -10.91 26.64
CA VAL A 76 -38.80 -10.20 27.78
C VAL A 76 -39.07 -8.70 27.64
N ASP A 77 -39.50 -8.07 28.72
CA ASP A 77 -39.77 -6.64 28.78
C ASP A 77 -38.47 -5.84 28.90
N ARG A 78 -37.87 -5.54 27.74
CA ARG A 78 -36.65 -4.73 27.64
C ARG A 78 -36.81 -3.67 26.57
N LYS A 79 -36.47 -2.42 26.90
CA LYS A 79 -36.60 -1.27 26.01
C LYS A 79 -35.41 -1.14 25.07
N CYS A 80 -35.65 -0.97 23.77
CA CYS A 80 -34.58 -0.78 22.80
C CYS A 80 -33.97 0.63 22.89
N TYR A 81 -32.64 0.74 23.03
CA TYR A 81 -31.93 2.01 23.08
C TYR A 81 -31.94 2.80 21.75
N ASN A 82 -32.21 2.15 20.62
CA ASN A 82 -32.17 2.79 19.30
C ASN A 82 -33.56 3.27 18.82
N CYS A 83 -34.64 2.53 19.12
CA CYS A 83 -36.00 2.88 18.68
C CYS A 83 -37.00 3.12 19.82
N GLY A 84 -36.62 2.86 21.08
CA GLY A 84 -37.47 3.10 22.25
C GLY A 84 -38.62 2.11 22.46
N HIS A 85 -38.81 1.11 21.59
CA HIS A 85 -39.89 0.13 21.72
C HIS A 85 -39.66 -0.84 22.90
N GLU A 86 -40.73 -1.21 23.58
CA GLU A 86 -40.73 -2.11 24.74
C GLU A 86 -41.15 -3.53 24.31
N GLY A 87 -40.31 -4.52 24.64
CA GLY A 87 -40.56 -5.94 24.30
C GLY A 87 -39.52 -6.51 23.34
N MET A 88 -38.90 -7.62 23.72
CA MET A 88 -37.88 -8.32 22.93
C MET A 88 -38.11 -9.83 23.04
N THR A 89 -38.06 -10.55 21.91
CA THR A 89 -37.96 -12.02 21.91
C THR A 89 -36.52 -12.43 21.67
N TYR A 90 -36.07 -13.51 22.30
CA TYR A 90 -34.75 -14.08 22.00
C TYR A 90 -34.87 -15.53 21.54
N THR A 91 -34.02 -15.89 20.59
CA THR A 91 -33.78 -17.28 20.21
C THR A 91 -32.33 -17.61 20.49
N THR A 92 -32.08 -18.74 21.14
CA THR A 92 -30.72 -19.22 21.35
C THR A 92 -30.28 -19.97 20.10
N ARG A 93 -29.09 -19.64 19.60
CA ARG A 93 -28.50 -20.35 18.46
C ARG A 93 -27.03 -20.59 18.72
N GLN A 94 -26.62 -21.85 18.61
CA GLN A 94 -25.22 -22.23 18.76
C GLN A 94 -24.53 -21.99 17.42
N THR A 95 -23.72 -20.93 17.37
CA THR A 95 -23.06 -20.46 16.14
C THR A 95 -21.61 -20.94 16.03
N ARG A 96 -21.12 -21.67 17.04
CA ARG A 96 -19.73 -22.14 17.20
C ARG A 96 -19.68 -23.47 17.96
N SER A 97 -18.48 -24.08 17.99
CA SER A 97 -18.19 -25.38 18.58
C SER A 97 -18.73 -25.56 20.01
N ALA A 98 -18.92 -26.81 20.44
CA ALA A 98 -19.62 -27.19 21.66
C ALA A 98 -18.99 -26.66 22.97
N ASP A 99 -17.75 -26.19 22.91
CA ASP A 99 -16.91 -25.70 23.99
C ASP A 99 -17.05 -24.17 24.28
N GLU A 100 -17.77 -23.42 23.44
CA GLU A 100 -18.10 -22.00 23.69
C GLU A 100 -19.56 -21.82 24.15
N GLY A 101 -19.79 -20.88 25.10
CA GLY A 101 -21.11 -20.57 25.64
C GLY A 101 -22.13 -20.11 24.59
N GLN A 102 -23.40 -20.47 24.79
CA GLN A 102 -24.49 -20.25 23.82
C GLN A 102 -24.73 -18.76 23.50
N THR A 103 -24.79 -18.41 22.20
CA THR A 103 -25.12 -17.04 21.77
C THR A 103 -26.63 -16.83 21.75
N ARG A 104 -27.12 -15.82 22.47
CA ARG A 104 -28.54 -15.41 22.47
C ARG A 104 -28.75 -14.30 21.43
N LEU A 105 -29.60 -14.53 20.43
CA LEU A 105 -29.96 -13.54 19.42
C LEU A 105 -31.35 -12.98 19.74
N GLY A 106 -31.42 -11.69 20.08
CA GLY A 106 -32.67 -10.98 20.36
C GLY A 106 -33.22 -10.24 19.14
N TYR A 107 -34.53 -10.28 18.95
CA TYR A 107 -35.27 -9.55 17.91
C TYR A 107 -36.35 -8.65 18.55
N LEU A 108 -36.51 -7.45 18.00
CA LEU A 108 -37.61 -6.53 18.34
C LEU A 108 -38.84 -6.90 17.52
N ILE A 109 -39.98 -7.00 18.20
CA ILE A 109 -41.25 -7.33 17.57
C ILE A 109 -41.91 -6.01 17.14
N GLU A 110 -42.21 -5.90 15.85
CA GLU A 110 -42.97 -4.84 15.17
C GLU A 110 -42.32 -3.46 15.00
N ALA A 111 -41.54 -3.33 13.92
CA ALA A 111 -41.61 -2.15 13.05
C ALA A 111 -42.28 -2.59 11.74
N THR A 112 -43.47 -2.06 11.47
CA THR A 112 -44.31 -2.34 10.29
C THR A 112 -43.51 -2.31 8.99
N LEU A 113 -43.48 -3.46 8.31
CA LEU A 113 -42.81 -3.70 7.03
C LEU A 113 -43.54 -2.99 5.88
N SER A 114 -42.87 -2.08 5.19
CA SER A 114 -43.15 -1.77 3.78
C SER A 114 -42.37 -2.75 2.89
N PRO A 115 -42.81 -3.01 1.64
CA PRO A 115 -42.54 -4.26 0.93
C PRO A 115 -41.06 -4.46 0.62
N PHE A 116 -40.62 -5.71 0.80
CA PHE A 116 -39.28 -6.25 0.56
C PHE A 116 -38.56 -5.63 -0.64
N VAL A 117 -37.75 -4.60 -0.37
CA VAL A 117 -36.59 -4.22 -1.19
C VAL A 117 -35.39 -4.98 -0.63
N ASP A 118 -34.62 -5.61 -1.50
CA ASP A 118 -33.43 -6.42 -1.21
C ASP A 118 -32.45 -5.71 -0.24
N LEU A 119 -32.54 -6.03 1.05
CA LEU A 119 -31.72 -5.46 2.13
C LEU A 119 -30.26 -5.95 2.13
N ARG A 120 -29.79 -6.66 1.10
CA ARG A 120 -28.36 -7.02 0.99
C ARG A 120 -27.52 -6.00 0.23
N SER A 121 -28.10 -4.93 -0.32
CA SER A 121 -27.36 -3.93 -1.10
C SER A 121 -27.32 -2.50 -0.52
N HIS A 122 -28.01 -2.20 0.59
CA HIS A 122 -28.01 -0.84 1.17
C HIS A 122 -27.70 -0.83 2.69
N ARG A 123 -26.50 -1.30 3.07
CA ARG A 123 -25.79 -0.56 4.13
C ARG A 123 -25.44 0.79 3.53
N ARG A 124 -25.96 1.90 4.06
CA ARG A 124 -25.32 3.21 3.85
C ARG A 124 -23.86 2.99 4.26
N LYS A 125 -22.94 2.96 3.28
CA LYS A 125 -21.51 2.91 3.60
C LYS A 125 -21.22 4.17 4.40
N ASP A 126 -20.64 4.02 5.59
CA ASP A 126 -20.14 5.17 6.33
C ASP A 126 -19.27 6.02 5.38
N PRO A 127 -19.39 7.36 5.43
CA PRO A 127 -18.60 8.23 4.57
C PRO A 127 -17.12 7.90 4.71
N MET A 128 -16.40 7.82 3.59
CA MET A 128 -14.98 7.44 3.57
C MET A 128 -14.12 8.69 3.42
N ASN A 129 -13.09 8.80 4.24
CA ASN A 129 -12.17 9.94 4.23
C ASN A 129 -10.74 9.46 4.02
N LEU A 130 -9.89 10.31 3.46
CA LEU A 130 -8.45 10.08 3.34
C LEU A 130 -7.71 11.12 4.19
N SER A 131 -6.71 10.69 4.96
CA SER A 131 -5.86 11.57 5.75
C SER A 131 -4.39 11.31 5.47
N PHE A 132 -3.62 12.37 5.22
CA PHE A 132 -2.21 12.31 4.85
C PHE A 132 -1.32 12.96 5.91
N ALA A 133 -0.32 12.21 6.37
CA ALA A 133 0.59 12.67 7.41
C ALA A 133 1.49 13.82 6.93
N GLY A 134 1.86 14.73 7.83
CA GLY A 134 2.94 15.69 7.58
C GLY A 134 4.32 15.01 7.57
N CYS A 135 5.15 15.37 6.58
CA CYS A 135 6.41 14.65 6.34
C CYS A 135 7.49 15.41 5.54
N GLY A 136 7.36 16.73 5.33
CA GLY A 136 8.36 17.52 4.59
C GLY A 136 8.69 16.95 3.20
N PHE A 137 9.98 16.78 2.88
CA PHE A 137 10.44 16.27 1.59
C PHE A 137 10.09 14.80 1.31
N LEU A 138 9.52 14.06 2.26
CA LEU A 138 8.94 12.73 1.98
C LEU A 138 7.60 12.80 1.22
N ALA A 139 7.14 13.99 0.83
CA ALA A 139 5.93 14.21 0.03
C ALA A 139 5.85 13.32 -1.23
N PHE A 140 7.00 12.91 -1.77
CA PHE A 140 7.09 11.96 -2.88
C PHE A 140 6.42 10.60 -2.60
N TYR A 141 6.43 10.13 -1.35
CA TYR A 141 5.68 8.96 -0.94
C TYR A 141 4.17 9.17 -1.17
N HIS A 142 3.65 10.30 -0.71
CA HIS A 142 2.23 10.65 -0.88
C HIS A 142 1.85 10.83 -2.35
N LEU A 143 2.76 11.33 -3.19
CA LEU A 143 2.57 11.39 -4.64
C LEU A 143 2.42 9.99 -5.25
N GLY A 144 3.23 9.02 -4.82
CA GLY A 144 3.08 7.62 -5.19
C GLY A 144 1.72 7.04 -4.81
N VAL A 145 1.27 7.30 -3.58
CA VAL A 145 -0.05 6.91 -3.08
C VAL A 145 -1.16 7.53 -3.94
N ALA A 146 -1.11 8.84 -4.16
CA ALA A 146 -2.11 9.56 -4.96
C ALA A 146 -2.17 9.06 -6.41
N THR A 147 -1.01 8.74 -6.99
CA THR A 147 -0.90 8.13 -8.33
C THR A 147 -1.59 6.78 -8.38
N CYS A 148 -1.32 5.91 -7.40
CA CYS A 148 -1.97 4.60 -7.32
C CYS A 148 -3.48 4.73 -7.17
N LEU A 149 -3.96 5.52 -6.20
CA LEU A 149 -5.39 5.72 -5.95
C LEU A 149 -6.12 6.24 -7.19
N SER A 150 -5.54 7.22 -7.89
CA SER A 150 -6.14 7.84 -9.08
C SER A 150 -6.21 6.87 -10.27
N SER A 151 -5.19 6.04 -10.45
CA SER A 151 -5.09 5.10 -11.58
C SER A 151 -5.82 3.78 -11.34
N HIS A 152 -5.78 3.25 -10.11
CA HIS A 152 -6.27 1.90 -9.79
C HIS A 152 -7.63 1.92 -9.10
N ALA A 153 -8.01 3.00 -8.43
CA ALA A 153 -9.27 3.10 -7.69
C ALA A 153 -10.05 4.43 -7.91
N PRO A 154 -10.22 4.94 -9.15
CA PRO A 154 -10.96 6.18 -9.40
C PRO A 154 -12.40 6.17 -8.87
N LYS A 155 -13.08 5.02 -8.86
CA LYS A 155 -14.44 4.90 -8.27
C LYS A 155 -14.43 5.10 -6.75
N PHE A 156 -13.43 4.54 -6.08
CA PHE A 156 -13.24 4.73 -4.64
C PHE A 156 -12.89 6.19 -4.35
N LEU A 157 -11.95 6.78 -5.10
CA LEU A 157 -11.55 8.18 -4.92
C LEU A 157 -12.73 9.15 -5.10
N LYS A 158 -13.63 8.89 -6.07
CA LYS A 158 -14.88 9.65 -6.26
C LYS A 158 -15.87 9.50 -5.09
N SER A 159 -15.80 8.40 -4.33
CA SER A 159 -16.65 8.17 -3.16
C SER A 159 -16.09 8.77 -1.87
N VAL A 160 -14.84 9.27 -1.88
CA VAL A 160 -14.22 9.91 -0.72
C VAL A 160 -14.90 11.26 -0.48
N THR A 161 -15.44 11.42 0.73
CA THR A 161 -16.17 12.61 1.14
C THR A 161 -15.24 13.74 1.58
N ALA A 162 -14.18 13.41 2.31
CA ALA A 162 -13.24 14.39 2.82
C ALA A 162 -11.77 13.94 2.71
N PHE A 163 -10.91 14.92 2.49
CA PHE A 163 -9.46 14.79 2.44
C PHE A 163 -8.86 15.64 3.56
N ALA A 164 -8.02 15.04 4.38
CA ALA A 164 -7.37 15.71 5.50
C ALA A 164 -5.84 15.62 5.37
N GLY A 165 -5.14 16.58 5.96
CA GLY A 165 -3.69 16.46 6.06
C GLY A 165 -3.04 17.57 6.88
N ALA A 166 -1.80 17.31 7.28
CA ALA A 166 -0.90 18.27 7.92
C ALA A 166 0.36 18.45 7.05
N SER A 167 1.01 19.61 7.14
CA SER A 167 2.24 19.91 6.39
C SER A 167 2.17 19.49 4.92
N ALA A 168 3.21 18.85 4.38
CA ALA A 168 3.24 18.28 3.04
C ALA A 168 2.03 17.38 2.70
N GLY A 169 1.45 16.68 3.68
CA GLY A 169 0.23 15.88 3.51
C GLY A 169 -0.99 16.74 3.15
N SER A 170 -1.09 17.96 3.67
CA SER A 170 -2.17 18.90 3.33
C SER A 170 -2.12 19.35 1.85
N LEU A 171 -0.93 19.44 1.26
CA LEU A 171 -0.73 19.80 -0.15
C LEU A 171 -1.27 18.69 -1.07
N VAL A 172 -0.96 17.43 -0.76
CA VAL A 172 -1.46 16.27 -1.51
C VAL A 172 -2.97 16.08 -1.29
N ALA A 173 -3.47 16.30 -0.07
CA ALA A 173 -4.89 16.30 0.23
C ALA A 173 -5.64 17.38 -0.59
N THR A 174 -5.07 18.58 -0.71
CA THR A 174 -5.63 19.67 -1.53
C THR A 174 -5.70 19.28 -3.00
N MET A 175 -4.64 18.68 -3.52
CA MET A 175 -4.59 18.21 -4.91
C MET A 175 -5.68 17.19 -5.19
N LEU A 176 -5.88 16.20 -4.31
CA LEU A 176 -6.93 15.20 -4.49
C LEU A 176 -8.33 15.80 -4.31
N ALA A 177 -8.53 16.70 -3.34
CA ALA A 177 -9.81 17.37 -3.11
C ALA A 177 -10.24 18.25 -4.31
N THR A 178 -9.27 18.95 -4.91
CA THR A 178 -9.47 19.85 -6.06
C THR A 178 -9.38 19.15 -7.42
N SER A 179 -9.09 17.84 -7.45
CA SER A 179 -8.91 17.05 -8.68
C SER A 179 -7.83 17.61 -9.61
N LEU A 180 -6.75 18.15 -9.04
CA LEU A 180 -5.60 18.65 -9.80
C LEU A 180 -4.88 17.50 -10.53
N PRO A 181 -4.42 17.74 -11.78
CA PRO A 181 -3.59 16.78 -12.49
C PRO A 181 -2.30 16.44 -11.72
N LEU A 182 -2.05 15.15 -11.50
CA LEU A 182 -0.90 14.64 -10.71
C LEU A 182 0.46 15.11 -11.24
N ASN A 183 0.58 15.28 -12.57
CA ASN A 183 1.82 15.76 -13.19
C ASN A 183 2.19 17.16 -12.70
N LYS A 184 1.22 18.06 -12.49
CA LYS A 184 1.49 19.42 -11.99
C LYS A 184 2.03 19.41 -10.56
N CYS A 185 1.55 18.50 -9.72
CA CYS A 185 2.09 18.33 -8.37
C CYS A 185 3.49 17.73 -8.39
N THR A 186 3.73 16.77 -9.29
CA THR A 186 5.05 16.18 -9.51
C THR A 186 6.06 17.27 -9.90
N ASP A 187 5.73 18.09 -10.89
CA ASP A 187 6.55 19.22 -11.35
C ASP A 187 6.88 20.16 -10.17
N PHE A 188 5.87 20.57 -9.40
CA PHE A 188 6.03 21.45 -8.25
C PHE A 188 6.96 20.88 -7.16
N VAL A 189 6.79 19.62 -6.77
CA VAL A 189 7.64 19.00 -5.74
C VAL A 189 9.08 18.83 -6.26
N HIS A 190 9.25 18.53 -7.56
CA HIS A 190 10.57 18.48 -8.19
C HIS A 190 11.25 19.86 -8.24
N GLU A 191 10.56 20.91 -8.64
CA GLU A 191 11.07 22.28 -8.66
C GLU A 191 11.51 22.73 -7.27
N LEU A 192 10.68 22.51 -6.25
CA LEU A 192 11.02 22.83 -4.86
C LEU A 192 12.26 22.07 -4.39
N THR A 193 12.40 20.81 -4.80
CA THR A 193 13.53 19.96 -4.44
C THR A 193 14.82 20.41 -5.13
N GLU A 194 14.77 20.75 -6.42
CA GLU A 194 15.95 21.24 -7.14
C GLU A 194 16.36 22.64 -6.66
N GLU A 195 15.41 23.52 -6.32
CA GLU A 195 15.70 24.82 -5.69
C GLU A 195 16.35 24.64 -4.30
N ALA A 196 15.81 23.75 -3.46
CA ALA A 196 16.42 23.45 -2.16
C ALA A 196 17.84 22.92 -2.31
N ARG A 197 18.13 22.15 -3.36
CA ARG A 197 19.45 21.54 -3.59
C ARG A 197 20.45 22.46 -4.27
N SER A 198 20.00 23.51 -4.95
CA SER A 198 20.90 24.42 -5.69
C SER A 198 21.68 25.38 -4.77
N HIS A 199 21.22 25.56 -3.53
CA HIS A 199 21.84 26.46 -2.57
C HIS A 199 22.98 25.79 -1.76
N PRO A 200 24.05 26.53 -1.41
CA PRO A 200 25.06 26.05 -0.44
C PRO A 200 24.41 25.70 0.91
N LEU A 201 24.69 24.55 1.51
CA LEU A 201 23.96 23.98 2.68
C LEU A 201 22.52 23.52 2.39
N GLY A 202 22.12 23.50 1.12
CA GLY A 202 20.84 23.00 0.66
C GLY A 202 19.65 23.72 1.30
N PRO A 203 18.68 22.98 1.89
CA PRO A 203 17.45 23.56 2.45
C PRO A 203 17.69 24.42 3.70
N PHE A 204 18.89 24.40 4.28
CA PHE A 204 19.26 25.23 5.43
C PHE A 204 19.93 26.55 5.03
N ASN A 205 20.06 26.82 3.74
CA ASN A 205 20.59 28.10 3.28
C ASN A 205 19.60 29.23 3.61
N PRO A 206 20.04 30.35 4.24
CA PRO A 206 19.18 31.50 4.50
C PRO A 206 18.54 32.14 3.26
N GLN A 207 19.07 31.89 2.06
CA GLN A 207 18.53 32.35 0.78
C GLN A 207 17.39 31.44 0.25
N PHE A 208 17.32 30.19 0.71
CA PHE A 208 16.24 29.29 0.35
C PHE A 208 15.01 29.61 1.19
N ASP A 209 13.98 30.17 0.54
CA ASP A 209 12.72 30.54 1.18
C ASP A 209 11.63 29.54 0.77
N ILE A 210 11.51 28.45 1.53
CA ILE A 210 10.53 27.40 1.29
C ILE A 210 9.10 27.97 1.22
N VAL A 211 8.77 28.98 2.02
CA VAL A 211 7.42 29.55 2.07
C VAL A 211 7.13 30.28 0.77
N ARG A 212 8.08 31.06 0.27
CA ARG A 212 7.95 31.76 -1.02
C ARG A 212 7.86 30.78 -2.19
N SER A 213 8.66 29.72 -2.20
CA SER A 213 8.62 28.70 -3.25
C SER A 213 7.29 27.95 -3.24
N LEU A 214 6.81 27.57 -2.05
CA LEU A 214 5.50 26.96 -1.89
C LEU A 214 4.37 27.89 -2.37
N GLN A 215 4.42 29.17 -1.97
CA GLN A 215 3.44 30.16 -2.37
C GLN A 215 3.36 30.30 -3.89
N LYS A 216 4.50 30.47 -4.57
CA LYS A 216 4.55 30.60 -6.04
C LYS A 216 3.92 29.41 -6.74
N GLY A 217 4.26 28.18 -6.34
CA GLY A 217 3.70 27.00 -7.00
C GLY A 217 2.22 26.79 -6.69
N LEU A 218 1.77 27.10 -5.46
CA LEU A 218 0.34 27.09 -5.13
C LEU A 218 -0.44 28.13 -5.95
N GLU A 219 0.08 29.34 -6.09
CA GLU A 219 -0.52 30.40 -6.92
C GLU A 219 -0.59 29.98 -8.40
N LEU A 220 0.47 29.35 -8.92
CA LEU A 220 0.58 28.91 -10.30
C LEU A 220 -0.34 27.72 -10.63
N HIS A 221 -0.43 26.73 -9.73
CA HIS A 221 -1.09 25.46 -10.03
C HIS A 221 -2.52 25.37 -9.52
N LEU A 222 -2.92 26.08 -8.46
CA LEU A 222 -4.29 26.02 -7.97
C LEU A 222 -5.25 26.79 -8.89
N PRO A 223 -6.42 26.22 -9.26
CA PRO A 223 -7.48 26.94 -9.95
C PRO A 223 -7.98 28.13 -9.14
N SER A 224 -8.54 29.14 -9.81
CA SER A 224 -9.09 30.34 -9.15
C SER A 224 -10.26 30.02 -8.19
N ASP A 225 -11.03 28.97 -8.48
CA ASP A 225 -12.16 28.49 -7.68
C ASP A 225 -11.79 27.36 -6.70
N SER A 226 -10.49 27.06 -6.53
CA SER A 226 -10.00 25.99 -5.65
C SER A 226 -10.56 26.05 -4.22
N HIS A 227 -10.68 27.25 -3.65
CA HIS A 227 -11.29 27.46 -2.33
C HIS A 227 -12.74 26.97 -2.26
N LYS A 228 -13.55 27.19 -3.30
CA LYS A 228 -14.95 26.72 -3.35
C LYS A 228 -15.04 25.19 -3.45
N ILE A 229 -14.12 24.58 -4.19
CA ILE A 229 -14.06 23.12 -4.36
C ILE A 229 -13.55 22.45 -3.07
N ALA A 230 -12.61 23.10 -2.39
CA ALA A 230 -11.98 22.61 -1.17
C ALA A 230 -12.87 22.78 0.07
N SER A 231 -13.64 23.87 0.17
CA SER A 231 -14.52 24.12 1.32
C SER A 231 -15.50 22.95 1.56
N GLY A 232 -15.57 22.50 2.81
CA GLY A 232 -16.36 21.33 3.23
C GLY A 232 -15.81 19.96 2.78
N ARG A 233 -14.72 19.92 2.02
CA ARG A 233 -14.09 18.68 1.50
C ARG A 233 -12.64 18.52 1.92
N LEU A 234 -11.90 19.60 2.13
CA LEU A 234 -10.51 19.63 2.55
C LEU A 234 -10.43 20.03 4.02
N TYR A 235 -9.60 19.32 4.79
CA TYR A 235 -9.41 19.54 6.22
C TYR A 235 -7.92 19.70 6.52
N VAL A 236 -7.50 20.94 6.76
CA VAL A 236 -6.09 21.28 6.96
C VAL A 236 -5.78 21.43 8.43
N SER A 237 -4.82 20.65 8.92
CA SER A 237 -4.31 20.75 10.28
C SER A 237 -3.36 21.93 10.43
N VAL A 238 -3.63 22.83 11.38
CA VAL A 238 -2.75 23.95 11.74
C VAL A 238 -2.65 24.08 13.25
N THR A 239 -1.53 24.60 13.74
CA THR A 239 -1.31 24.82 15.18
C THR A 239 -1.44 26.31 15.50
N SER A 240 -2.37 26.69 16.39
CA SER A 240 -2.49 28.06 16.90
C SER A 240 -1.35 28.37 17.87
N LEU A 241 -0.58 29.44 17.63
CA LEU A 241 0.43 29.89 18.59
C LEU A 241 -0.18 30.60 19.80
N LYS A 242 -1.37 31.19 19.64
CA LYS A 242 -2.08 31.87 20.72
C LYS A 242 -2.63 30.87 21.73
N GLU A 243 -3.35 29.87 21.24
CA GLU A 243 -4.05 28.87 22.07
C GLU A 243 -3.19 27.63 22.35
N ARG A 244 -2.07 27.45 21.62
CA ARG A 244 -1.18 26.27 21.65
C ARG A 244 -1.94 24.95 21.44
N LYS A 245 -2.93 24.99 20.56
CA LYS A 245 -3.80 23.85 20.23
C LYS A 245 -3.88 23.67 18.72
N ASN A 246 -4.15 22.43 18.33
CA ASN A 246 -4.49 22.12 16.96
C ASN A 246 -5.85 22.72 16.58
N VAL A 247 -5.97 23.18 15.34
CA VAL A 247 -7.23 23.57 14.71
C VAL A 247 -7.27 22.95 13.32
N ILE A 248 -8.41 22.33 12.99
CA ILE A 248 -8.67 21.84 11.64
C ILE A 248 -9.50 22.88 10.90
N ILE A 249 -8.93 23.48 9.85
CA ILE A 249 -9.62 24.44 8.99
C ILE A 249 -10.17 23.70 7.77
N SER A 250 -11.46 23.90 7.49
CA SER A 250 -12.15 23.23 6.37
C SER A 250 -13.01 24.13 5.51
N GLU A 251 -13.07 25.42 5.84
CA GLU A 251 -13.83 26.43 5.09
C GLU A 251 -12.87 27.55 4.69
N PHE A 252 -12.95 27.95 3.42
CA PHE A 252 -12.09 28.93 2.78
C PHE A 252 -12.94 29.93 1.97
N GLU A 253 -12.78 31.21 2.26
CA GLU A 253 -13.51 32.32 1.62
C GLU A 253 -12.91 32.70 0.26
N SER A 254 -11.60 32.50 0.07
CA SER A 254 -10.90 32.83 -1.18
C SER A 254 -9.72 31.88 -1.46
N LYS A 255 -9.20 31.91 -2.71
CA LYS A 255 -7.99 31.16 -3.10
C LYS A 255 -6.80 31.58 -2.24
N GLU A 256 -6.69 32.87 -1.94
CA GLU A 256 -5.64 33.46 -1.13
C GLU A 256 -5.71 32.97 0.31
N GLU A 257 -6.91 32.88 0.91
CA GLU A 257 -7.07 32.29 2.24
C GLU A 257 -6.67 30.81 2.25
N LEU A 258 -7.10 30.03 1.25
CA LEU A 258 -6.70 28.62 1.10
C LEU A 258 -5.17 28.49 1.05
N ILE A 259 -4.50 29.29 0.20
CA ILE A 259 -3.04 29.30 0.11
C ILE A 259 -2.42 29.67 1.44
N GLN A 260 -2.94 30.69 2.12
CA GLN A 260 -2.42 31.12 3.41
C GLN A 260 -2.53 30.04 4.50
N VAL A 261 -3.63 29.29 4.51
CA VAL A 261 -3.84 28.16 5.43
C VAL A 261 -2.88 27.02 5.12
N LEU A 262 -2.65 26.69 3.84
CA LEU A 262 -1.68 25.67 3.43
C LEU A 262 -0.24 26.07 3.79
N LEU A 263 0.13 27.34 3.56
CA LEU A 263 1.44 27.86 3.97
C LEU A 263 1.62 27.78 5.48
N ALA A 264 0.60 28.13 6.27
CA ALA A 264 0.63 27.96 7.72
C ALA A 264 0.78 26.49 8.13
N SER A 265 0.04 25.59 7.47
CA SER A 265 0.16 24.15 7.70
C SER A 265 1.54 23.61 7.37
N CYS A 266 2.35 24.26 6.52
CA CYS A 266 3.72 23.88 6.17
C CYS A 266 4.79 24.71 6.90
N TYR A 267 4.41 25.62 7.80
CA TYR A 267 5.35 26.55 8.42
C TYR A 267 5.97 25.96 9.70
N ILE A 268 7.11 25.28 9.55
CA ILE A 268 7.86 24.73 10.68
C ILE A 268 8.73 25.83 11.32
N PRO A 269 8.55 26.17 12.61
CA PRO A 269 9.37 27.18 13.29
C PRO A 269 10.88 26.89 13.20
N PHE A 270 11.70 27.94 13.11
CA PHE A 270 13.15 27.89 12.93
C PHE A 270 13.63 27.35 11.57
N TYR A 271 12.88 26.44 10.95
CA TYR A 271 13.17 25.93 9.60
C TYR A 271 12.67 26.89 8.52
N ALA A 272 11.38 27.25 8.54
CA ALA A 272 10.79 28.21 7.60
C ALA A 272 11.08 29.68 7.98
N GLY A 273 11.62 29.92 9.18
CA GLY A 273 11.96 31.24 9.72
C GLY A 273 11.11 31.64 10.93
N LEU A 274 11.16 32.92 11.31
CA LEU A 274 10.52 33.47 12.51
C LEU A 274 9.35 34.43 12.22
N LYS A 275 9.00 34.64 10.95
CA LYS A 275 7.87 35.46 10.51
C LYS A 275 6.65 34.58 10.25
N PHE A 276 5.97 34.18 11.33
CA PHE A 276 4.84 33.25 11.26
C PHE A 276 3.66 33.78 10.43
N PRO A 277 3.00 32.94 9.62
CA PRO A 277 1.76 33.27 8.93
C PRO A 277 0.68 33.75 9.90
N GLN A 278 -0.03 34.81 9.52
CA GLN A 278 -1.02 35.47 10.36
C GLN A 278 -2.34 35.67 9.60
N PHE A 279 -3.40 35.04 10.10
CA PHE A 279 -4.77 35.22 9.63
C PHE A 279 -5.75 35.02 10.78
N LYS A 280 -6.97 35.53 10.63
CA LYS A 280 -8.02 35.48 11.68
C LYS A 280 -7.52 36.02 13.03
N GLY A 281 -6.72 37.11 12.98
CA GLY A 281 -6.23 37.82 14.17
C GLY A 281 -5.16 37.09 15.01
N GLN A 282 -4.57 35.99 14.51
CA GLN A 282 -3.56 35.23 15.26
C GLN A 282 -2.50 34.61 14.35
N LYS A 283 -1.42 34.11 14.96
CA LYS A 283 -0.30 33.46 14.26
C LYS A 283 -0.44 31.94 14.31
N TRP A 284 -0.05 31.31 13.21
CA TRP A 284 -0.19 29.88 12.97
C TRP A 284 1.15 29.26 12.58
N VAL A 285 1.30 27.97 12.90
CA VAL A 285 2.45 27.15 12.49
C VAL A 285 1.97 25.77 12.06
N ASP A 286 2.91 24.96 11.57
CA ASP A 286 2.65 23.63 11.02
C ASP A 286 1.75 22.78 11.94
N GLY A 287 0.70 22.20 11.36
CA GLY A 287 -0.24 21.32 12.07
C GLY A 287 0.41 20.02 12.55
N GLY A 288 1.47 19.58 11.90
CA GLY A 288 2.28 18.42 12.26
C GLY A 288 2.89 18.50 13.66
N LEU A 289 2.95 19.70 14.24
CA LEU A 289 3.41 19.94 15.61
C LEU A 289 2.31 19.73 16.68
N SER A 290 1.08 19.41 16.29
CA SER A 290 -0.02 19.16 17.24
C SER A 290 -1.01 18.07 16.80
N ASP A 291 -1.24 17.88 15.50
CA ASP A 291 -1.97 16.75 14.91
C ASP A 291 -1.41 16.46 13.50
N ASN A 292 -0.46 15.52 13.42
CA ASN A 292 0.29 15.24 12.21
C ASN A 292 -0.43 14.32 11.23
N LEU A 293 -1.36 13.50 11.71
CA LEU A 293 -2.15 12.60 10.87
C LEU A 293 -3.62 12.68 11.28
N PRO A 294 -4.31 13.79 10.90
CA PRO A 294 -5.59 14.18 11.45
C PRO A 294 -6.67 13.13 11.22
N ARG A 295 -7.47 12.85 12.25
CA ARG A 295 -8.60 11.93 12.18
C ARG A 295 -9.91 12.72 12.19
N LEU A 296 -10.72 12.57 11.15
CA LEU A 296 -11.98 13.29 11.06
C LEU A 296 -13.02 12.66 12.01
N PRO A 297 -13.88 13.48 12.65
CA PRO A 297 -14.85 12.99 13.64
C PRO A 297 -16.06 12.27 13.01
N PHE A 298 -16.16 12.27 11.69
CA PHE A 298 -17.22 11.61 10.93
C PHE A 298 -16.60 10.63 9.93
N GLY A 299 -17.32 9.54 9.64
CA GLY A 299 -16.89 8.57 8.64
C GLY A 299 -15.65 7.75 9.02
N ARG A 300 -15.27 6.81 8.14
CA ARG A 300 -14.03 6.05 8.27
C ARG A 300 -12.89 6.82 7.62
N THR A 301 -11.91 7.27 8.40
CA THR A 301 -10.67 7.86 7.90
C THR A 301 -9.62 6.80 7.61
N ILE A 302 -9.24 6.66 6.34
CA ILE A 302 -8.10 5.88 5.86
C ILE A 302 -6.85 6.75 6.03
N ARG A 303 -5.84 6.19 6.70
CA ARG A 303 -4.66 6.92 7.16
C ARG A 303 -3.42 6.58 6.34
N VAL A 304 -2.83 7.60 5.74
CA VAL A 304 -1.67 7.50 4.85
C VAL A 304 -0.45 8.12 5.53
N SER A 305 0.60 7.32 5.73
CA SER A 305 1.83 7.75 6.40
C SER A 305 3.05 7.22 5.65
N PRO A 306 4.08 8.05 5.40
CA PRO A 306 5.36 7.56 4.88
C PRO A 306 6.18 6.82 5.95
N PHE A 307 5.71 6.78 7.20
CA PHE A 307 6.33 6.05 8.29
C PHE A 307 5.58 4.76 8.57
N SER A 308 6.31 3.65 8.71
CA SER A 308 5.70 2.40 9.14
C SER A 308 5.24 2.51 10.60
N GLY A 309 4.07 1.97 10.91
CA GLY A 309 3.51 2.05 12.25
C GLY A 309 2.22 1.24 12.40
N LYS A 310 1.77 1.06 13.64
CA LYS A 310 0.48 0.43 13.93
C LYS A 310 -0.65 1.35 13.50
N HIS A 311 -1.74 0.78 13.00
CA HIS A 311 -2.97 1.52 12.68
C HIS A 311 -2.84 2.61 11.60
N ASN A 312 -1.77 2.58 10.79
CA ASN A 312 -1.68 3.29 9.52
C ASN A 312 -2.21 2.34 8.42
N ASP A 313 -3.15 2.80 7.60
CA ASP A 313 -3.80 1.94 6.59
C ASP A 313 -2.90 1.75 5.36
N ILE A 314 -2.23 2.83 4.93
CA ILE A 314 -1.27 2.89 3.83
C ILE A 314 0.04 3.41 4.40
N CYS A 315 1.01 2.52 4.60
CA CYS A 315 2.35 2.83 5.09
C CYS A 315 3.36 1.76 4.67
N PRO A 316 4.68 2.04 4.74
CA PRO A 316 5.72 1.06 4.45
C PRO A 316 5.63 -0.19 5.33
N GLN A 317 6.02 -1.33 4.76
CA GLN A 317 6.25 -2.58 5.47
C GLN A 317 7.76 -2.80 5.63
N ASP A 318 8.34 -2.17 6.66
CA ASP A 318 9.78 -2.25 6.91
C ASP A 318 10.19 -3.66 7.34
N ALA A 319 11.38 -4.08 6.89
CA ALA A 319 11.91 -5.42 7.16
C ALA A 319 12.39 -5.58 8.60
N SER A 320 12.87 -4.49 9.22
CA SER A 320 13.30 -4.50 10.61
C SER A 320 12.11 -4.71 11.55
N GLN A 321 12.28 -5.64 12.50
CA GLN A 321 11.34 -5.76 13.61
C GLN A 321 11.55 -4.55 14.51
N GLY A 322 10.64 -3.57 14.44
CA GLY A 322 10.66 -2.43 15.35
C GLY A 322 10.63 -2.92 16.80
N PHE A 323 11.51 -2.43 17.65
CA PHE A 323 11.59 -2.91 19.03
C PHE A 323 10.45 -2.36 19.90
N THR A 324 9.87 -1.22 19.51
CA THR A 324 8.69 -0.59 20.11
C THR A 324 8.01 0.33 19.10
N ASP A 325 6.87 0.91 19.48
CA ASP A 325 6.18 1.96 18.73
C ASP A 325 5.91 3.19 19.59
N VAL A 326 5.85 4.35 18.94
CA VAL A 326 5.56 5.64 19.56
C VAL A 326 4.40 6.27 18.82
N THR A 327 3.45 6.83 19.57
CA THR A 327 2.39 7.67 18.99
C THR A 327 2.68 9.14 19.30
N TYR A 328 2.87 9.92 18.25
CA TYR A 328 3.14 11.36 18.33
C TYR A 328 2.15 12.11 17.46
N HIS A 329 1.44 13.09 18.03
CA HIS A 329 0.45 13.93 17.33
C HIS A 329 -0.49 13.14 16.45
N ASN A 330 -1.11 12.12 17.06
CA ASN A 330 -2.03 11.22 16.39
C ASN A 330 -1.41 10.55 15.15
N MET A 331 -0.12 10.23 15.16
CA MET A 331 0.55 9.38 14.19
C MET A 331 1.36 8.32 14.94
N ASN A 332 1.13 7.04 14.65
CA ASN A 332 1.91 5.95 15.24
C ASN A 332 3.05 5.56 14.29
N VAL A 333 4.24 5.36 14.87
CA VAL A 333 5.48 5.06 14.16
C VAL A 333 6.25 3.99 14.90
N TYR A 334 6.76 2.99 14.18
CA TYR A 334 7.70 2.03 14.74
C TYR A 334 9.07 2.65 14.96
N VAL A 335 9.70 2.37 16.10
CA VAL A 335 11.08 2.77 16.33
C VAL A 335 11.99 1.74 15.66
N ASN A 336 12.46 2.09 14.46
CA ASN A 336 13.32 1.25 13.64
C ASN A 336 14.27 2.09 12.77
N ARG A 337 15.20 1.42 12.08
CA ARG A 337 16.25 2.09 11.29
C ARG A 337 15.67 2.85 10.10
N GLU A 338 14.68 2.28 9.44
CA GLU A 338 14.07 2.80 8.22
C GLU A 338 13.26 4.07 8.52
N ASN A 339 12.48 4.11 9.59
CA ASN A 339 11.78 5.31 10.03
C ASN A 339 12.73 6.40 10.52
N LEU A 340 13.82 6.04 11.22
CA LEU A 340 14.85 7.03 11.58
C LEU A 340 15.50 7.65 10.33
N GLN A 341 15.76 6.84 9.31
CA GLN A 341 16.25 7.34 8.03
C GLN A 341 15.23 8.29 7.36
N ARG A 342 13.95 7.93 7.36
CA ARG A 342 12.88 8.79 6.83
C ARG A 342 12.74 10.09 7.62
N GLU A 343 12.89 10.04 8.94
CA GLU A 343 12.82 11.23 9.80
C GLU A 343 13.90 12.25 9.44
N LEU A 344 15.13 11.79 9.17
CA LEU A 344 16.22 12.64 8.66
C LEU A 344 15.89 13.24 7.28
N GLN A 345 15.13 12.53 6.45
CA GLN A 345 14.71 12.97 5.11
C GLN A 345 13.50 13.92 5.12
N ILE A 346 12.89 14.21 6.29
CA ILE A 346 11.84 15.24 6.39
C ILE A 346 12.41 16.60 5.99
N PHE A 347 13.60 16.94 6.52
CA PHE A 347 14.23 18.25 6.33
C PHE A 347 15.24 18.28 5.18
N LEU A 348 15.74 17.12 4.77
CA LEU A 348 16.76 16.96 3.73
C LEU A 348 16.14 16.35 2.47
N PRO A 349 16.12 17.08 1.34
CA PRO A 349 15.58 16.55 0.11
C PRO A 349 16.35 15.29 -0.34
N PRO A 350 15.65 14.19 -0.68
CA PRO A 350 16.31 12.99 -1.19
C PRO A 350 16.99 13.24 -2.55
N LYS A 351 18.00 12.43 -2.88
CA LYS A 351 18.60 12.40 -4.24
C LYS A 351 17.59 11.82 -5.24
N ARG A 352 17.85 11.99 -6.54
CA ARG A 352 16.96 11.52 -7.63
C ARG A 352 16.57 10.04 -7.48
N GLU A 353 17.53 9.18 -7.19
CA GLU A 353 17.28 7.74 -6.99
C GLU A 353 16.39 7.48 -5.77
N GLY A 354 16.54 8.31 -4.72
CA GLY A 354 15.71 8.26 -3.52
C GLY A 354 14.28 8.75 -3.77
N ILE A 355 14.09 9.74 -4.65
CA ILE A 355 12.77 10.23 -5.06
C ILE A 355 11.98 9.11 -5.73
N GLU A 356 12.56 8.46 -6.76
CA GLU A 356 11.91 7.35 -7.47
C GLU A 356 11.54 6.21 -6.52
N SER A 357 12.45 5.87 -5.60
CA SER A 357 12.23 4.84 -4.60
C SER A 357 11.04 5.18 -3.68
N LEU A 358 10.91 6.44 -3.23
CA LEU A 358 9.80 6.88 -2.37
C LEU A 358 8.47 6.86 -3.10
N VAL A 359 8.43 7.33 -4.36
CA VAL A 359 7.21 7.29 -5.19
C VAL A 359 6.77 5.85 -5.41
N GLN A 360 7.69 4.95 -5.78
CA GLN A 360 7.38 3.53 -5.95
C GLN A 360 6.87 2.89 -4.66
N LEU A 361 7.51 3.19 -3.52
CA LEU A 361 7.11 2.66 -2.23
C LEU A 361 5.66 3.07 -1.89
N GLY A 362 5.33 4.36 -2.01
CA GLY A 362 3.97 4.86 -1.78
C GLY A 362 2.95 4.26 -2.74
N PHE A 363 3.32 4.07 -4.01
CA PHE A 363 2.47 3.43 -5.00
C PHE A 363 2.14 1.97 -4.61
N TYR A 364 3.15 1.18 -4.25
CA TYR A 364 2.95 -0.24 -3.92
C TYR A 364 2.21 -0.45 -2.59
N ASP A 365 2.44 0.41 -1.59
CA ASP A 365 1.69 0.35 -0.34
C ASP A 365 0.21 0.67 -0.55
N ALA A 366 -0.09 1.68 -1.38
CA ALA A 366 -1.45 2.00 -1.76
C ALA A 366 -2.10 0.85 -2.56
N LEU A 367 -1.36 0.24 -3.49
CA LEU A 367 -1.86 -0.90 -4.27
C LEU A 367 -2.20 -2.08 -3.36
N ARG A 368 -1.33 -2.39 -2.40
CA ARG A 368 -1.55 -3.45 -1.40
C ARG A 368 -2.79 -3.18 -0.56
N PHE A 369 -2.99 -1.94 -0.13
CA PHE A 369 -4.20 -1.52 0.58
C PHE A 369 -5.46 -1.71 -0.28
N LEU A 370 -5.43 -1.25 -1.52
CA LEU A 370 -6.56 -1.39 -2.45
C LEU A 370 -6.92 -2.85 -2.72
N GLN A 371 -5.91 -3.72 -2.83
CA GLN A 371 -6.10 -5.18 -2.96
C GLN A 371 -6.74 -5.78 -1.71
N ARG A 372 -6.24 -5.43 -0.51
CA ARG A 372 -6.78 -5.92 0.76
C ARG A 372 -8.24 -5.53 0.97
N GLU A 373 -8.60 -4.29 0.62
CA GLU A 373 -9.96 -3.78 0.77
C GLU A 373 -10.87 -4.06 -0.44
N ASN A 374 -10.36 -4.74 -1.48
CA ASN A 374 -11.06 -5.03 -2.72
C ASN A 374 -11.65 -3.77 -3.41
N LEU A 375 -10.84 -2.71 -3.49
CA LEU A 375 -11.21 -1.39 -4.03
C LEU A 375 -10.65 -1.15 -5.46
N CYS A 376 -9.89 -2.10 -6.01
CA CYS A 376 -9.37 -1.99 -7.37
C CYS A 376 -10.50 -1.95 -8.41
N SER A 377 -10.30 -1.14 -9.45
CA SER A 377 -11.29 -0.95 -10.52
C SER A 377 -11.41 -2.14 -11.46
N TYR A 378 -10.49 -3.08 -11.37
CA TYR A 378 -10.42 -4.31 -12.13
C TYR A 378 -10.07 -5.48 -11.19
N PRO A 379 -10.56 -6.70 -11.46
CA PRO A 379 -10.20 -7.87 -10.69
C PRO A 379 -8.72 -8.18 -10.92
N MET A 380 -7.88 -7.86 -9.94
CA MET A 380 -6.49 -8.33 -9.95
C MET A 380 -6.50 -9.82 -9.65
N ARG A 381 -6.13 -10.65 -10.63
CA ARG A 381 -5.79 -12.06 -10.34
C ARG A 381 -4.69 -12.06 -9.26
N ALA A 382 -4.80 -12.96 -8.29
CA ALA A 382 -3.79 -13.14 -7.26
C ALA A 382 -2.41 -13.15 -7.92
N GLN A 383 -1.55 -12.19 -7.54
CA GLN A 383 -0.24 -12.02 -8.16
C GLN A 383 0.60 -13.26 -7.84
N SER A 384 0.87 -14.08 -8.86
CA SER A 384 2.11 -14.84 -8.90
C SER A 384 3.25 -13.82 -8.85
N PRO A 385 4.37 -14.07 -8.13
CA PRO A 385 5.51 -13.16 -8.15
C PRO A 385 5.94 -12.90 -9.59
N TRP A 386 5.96 -11.63 -9.98
CA TRP A 386 6.48 -11.21 -11.28
C TRP A 386 8.00 -11.28 -11.23
N PHE A 387 8.59 -12.06 -12.14
CA PHE A 387 10.04 -12.11 -12.34
C PHE A 387 10.42 -11.10 -13.41
N ASP A 388 11.65 -10.59 -13.34
CA ASP A 388 12.19 -9.66 -14.35
C ASP A 388 12.02 -10.25 -15.76
N GLY A 389 11.61 -9.40 -16.70
CA GLY A 389 11.31 -9.79 -18.09
C GLY A 389 12.48 -10.47 -18.78
N GLY A 390 13.72 -10.15 -18.39
CA GLY A 390 14.93 -10.80 -18.83
C GLY A 390 15.04 -12.28 -18.45
N PHE A 391 14.32 -12.74 -17.42
CA PHE A 391 14.23 -14.17 -17.09
C PHE A 391 13.13 -14.90 -17.85
N SER A 392 12.20 -14.19 -18.48
CA SER A 392 11.04 -14.76 -19.18
C SER A 392 11.15 -14.57 -20.69
N ASP A 393 11.03 -13.34 -21.18
CA ASP A 393 11.16 -12.97 -22.58
C ASP A 393 12.10 -11.77 -22.73
N ASN A 394 13.41 -12.05 -22.69
CA ASN A 394 14.49 -11.04 -22.75
C ASN A 394 14.60 -10.32 -24.11
N MET A 395 13.74 -10.67 -25.08
CA MET A 395 13.70 -10.05 -26.41
C MET A 395 12.29 -10.17 -27.02
N PRO A 396 11.30 -9.45 -26.48
CA PRO A 396 9.91 -9.65 -26.86
C PRO A 396 9.67 -9.25 -28.31
N ALA A 397 8.99 -10.13 -29.05
CA ALA A 397 8.61 -9.90 -30.43
C ALA A 397 7.10 -9.60 -30.53
N PRO A 398 6.69 -8.53 -31.23
CA PRO A 398 5.28 -8.24 -31.45
C PRO A 398 4.60 -9.34 -32.29
N PRO A 399 3.29 -9.58 -32.13
CA PRO A 399 2.58 -10.66 -32.82
C PRO A 399 2.50 -10.50 -34.35
N LYS A 400 2.74 -9.27 -34.86
CA LYS A 400 2.70 -8.93 -36.28
C LYS A 400 3.78 -7.89 -36.58
N GLY A 401 4.38 -8.01 -37.77
CA GLY A 401 5.41 -7.10 -38.28
C GLY A 401 6.81 -7.71 -38.23
N SER A 402 7.76 -7.08 -38.92
CA SER A 402 9.18 -7.41 -38.87
C SER A 402 9.85 -6.67 -37.72
N THR A 403 10.60 -7.38 -36.88
CA THR A 403 11.33 -6.81 -35.74
C THR A 403 12.83 -6.95 -35.95
N VAL A 404 13.55 -5.83 -35.90
CA VAL A 404 15.01 -5.81 -35.89
C VAL A 404 15.47 -6.07 -34.46
N ARG A 405 16.18 -7.17 -34.23
CA ARG A 405 16.67 -7.54 -32.90
C ARG A 405 18.08 -7.01 -32.71
N VAL A 406 18.28 -6.38 -31.55
CA VAL A 406 19.55 -5.78 -31.15
C VAL A 406 20.04 -6.48 -29.89
N SER A 407 21.24 -7.05 -29.94
CA SER A 407 21.84 -7.78 -28.82
C SER A 407 23.26 -7.30 -28.56
N PRO A 408 23.65 -7.03 -27.30
CA PRO A 408 25.04 -6.74 -26.96
C PRO A 408 25.93 -8.00 -26.97
N PHE A 409 25.35 -9.18 -27.20
CA PHE A 409 26.05 -10.47 -27.30
C PHE A 409 25.94 -11.00 -28.72
N SER A 410 27.04 -11.56 -29.24
CA SER A 410 27.05 -12.17 -30.56
C SER A 410 26.12 -13.39 -30.61
N GLY A 411 25.42 -13.57 -31.72
CA GLY A 411 24.40 -14.59 -31.86
C GLY A 411 23.62 -14.47 -33.16
N GLU A 412 22.37 -14.93 -33.15
CA GLU A 412 21.48 -14.92 -34.33
C GLU A 412 20.56 -13.68 -34.35
N HIS A 413 21.13 -12.50 -34.10
CA HIS A 413 20.40 -11.23 -34.08
C HIS A 413 20.85 -10.33 -35.24
N GLU A 414 19.96 -9.45 -35.69
CA GLU A 414 20.23 -8.57 -36.83
C GLU A 414 21.34 -7.55 -36.53
N ILE A 415 21.36 -7.00 -35.32
CA ILE A 415 22.40 -6.09 -34.83
C ILE A 415 23.05 -6.71 -33.59
N CYS A 416 24.24 -7.28 -33.75
CA CYS A 416 25.05 -7.80 -32.66
C CYS A 416 26.53 -7.91 -33.03
N PRO A 417 27.44 -8.03 -32.03
CA PRO A 417 28.86 -8.16 -32.29
C PRO A 417 29.20 -9.37 -33.16
N ARG A 418 30.20 -9.21 -34.03
CA ARG A 418 30.78 -10.32 -34.82
C ARG A 418 32.08 -10.80 -34.21
N ASP A 419 31.94 -11.71 -33.25
CA ASP A 419 33.09 -12.29 -32.57
C ASP A 419 33.90 -13.20 -33.50
N LYS A 420 35.23 -13.14 -33.38
CA LYS A 420 36.15 -13.98 -34.16
C LYS A 420 36.31 -15.39 -33.60
N SER A 421 35.92 -15.60 -32.34
CA SER A 421 36.05 -16.90 -31.71
C SER A 421 34.99 -17.88 -32.21
N ARG A 422 35.36 -19.16 -32.23
CA ARG A 422 34.44 -20.24 -32.56
C ARG A 422 33.37 -20.34 -31.47
N ALA A 423 32.10 -20.32 -31.88
CA ALA A 423 30.99 -20.65 -31.00
C ALA A 423 31.04 -22.14 -30.62
N LEU A 424 31.05 -22.43 -29.31
CA LEU A 424 31.00 -23.80 -28.79
C LEU A 424 29.59 -24.37 -28.89
N THR A 425 28.58 -23.55 -28.59
CA THR A 425 27.15 -23.87 -28.73
C THR A 425 26.35 -22.58 -28.83
N LEU A 426 25.05 -22.69 -29.10
CA LEU A 426 24.08 -21.57 -29.09
C LEU A 426 23.18 -21.71 -27.87
N MET A 427 23.19 -20.71 -26.99
CA MET A 427 22.26 -20.58 -25.88
C MET A 427 20.99 -19.88 -26.38
N ARG A 428 19.83 -20.44 -26.08
CA ARG A 428 18.52 -19.88 -26.45
C ARG A 428 17.72 -19.57 -25.20
N TRP A 429 17.30 -18.33 -25.04
CA TRP A 429 16.44 -17.87 -23.95
C TRP A 429 15.29 -17.05 -24.52
N GLY A 430 14.11 -17.66 -24.63
CA GLY A 430 12.99 -17.05 -25.37
C GLY A 430 13.41 -16.76 -26.82
N ASN A 431 13.29 -15.50 -27.25
CA ASN A 431 13.72 -15.03 -28.57
C ASN A 431 15.19 -14.57 -28.65
N TRP A 432 15.94 -14.72 -27.55
CA TRP A 432 17.33 -14.29 -27.46
C TRP A 432 18.28 -15.46 -27.70
N ASN A 433 19.01 -15.43 -28.82
CA ASN A 433 19.88 -16.51 -29.30
C ASN A 433 21.35 -16.07 -29.27
N VAL A 434 22.13 -16.54 -28.30
CA VAL A 434 23.50 -16.07 -28.03
C VAL A 434 24.53 -17.18 -28.19
N HIS A 435 25.64 -16.90 -28.86
CA HIS A 435 26.75 -17.83 -28.95
C HIS A 435 27.46 -17.99 -27.60
N VAL A 436 27.69 -19.23 -27.19
CA VAL A 436 28.59 -19.54 -26.09
C VAL A 436 30.01 -19.53 -26.64
N ASN A 437 30.70 -18.41 -26.44
CA ASN A 437 32.08 -18.19 -26.89
C ASN A 437 32.86 -17.34 -25.87
N ARG A 438 34.17 -17.18 -26.09
CA ARG A 438 35.07 -16.54 -25.13
C ARG A 438 34.69 -15.07 -24.87
N GLU A 439 34.29 -14.34 -25.91
CA GLU A 439 33.96 -12.93 -25.84
C GLU A 439 32.61 -12.70 -25.15
N ASN A 440 31.60 -13.51 -25.43
CA ASN A 440 30.31 -13.45 -24.73
C ASN A 440 30.42 -13.87 -23.26
N LEU A 441 31.29 -14.83 -22.92
CA LEU A 441 31.58 -15.15 -21.52
C LEU A 441 32.19 -13.94 -20.79
N ARG A 442 33.09 -13.19 -21.44
CA ARG A 442 33.63 -11.94 -20.89
C ARG A 442 32.58 -10.85 -20.76
N ARG A 443 31.68 -10.70 -21.75
CA ARG A 443 30.56 -9.75 -21.67
C ARG A 443 29.61 -10.12 -20.53
N SER A 444 29.42 -11.41 -20.27
CA SER A 444 28.54 -11.92 -19.21
C SER A 444 29.02 -11.53 -17.81
N LEU A 445 30.33 -11.48 -17.59
CA LEU A 445 30.91 -11.03 -16.32
C LEU A 445 30.58 -9.57 -15.99
N ASN A 446 30.24 -8.75 -17.00
CA ASN A 446 29.89 -7.34 -16.85
C ASN A 446 28.36 -7.10 -16.79
N ILE A 447 27.54 -8.15 -16.67
CA ILE A 447 26.09 -8.00 -16.54
C ILE A 447 25.71 -7.44 -15.17
N LEU A 448 26.35 -7.94 -14.11
CA LEU A 448 26.02 -7.58 -12.72
C LEU A 448 26.83 -6.39 -12.18
N TYR A 449 27.97 -6.08 -12.82
CA TYR A 449 28.87 -5.03 -12.38
C TYR A 449 29.24 -4.11 -13.55
N PRO A 450 29.17 -2.78 -13.35
CA PRO A 450 29.48 -1.84 -14.42
C PRO A 450 30.94 -1.99 -14.86
N PRO A 451 31.21 -2.09 -16.18
CA PRO A 451 32.56 -2.21 -16.69
C PRO A 451 33.36 -0.92 -16.49
N ALA A 452 34.69 -1.03 -16.48
CA ALA A 452 35.58 0.14 -16.43
C ALA A 452 35.30 1.11 -17.59
N THR A 453 35.50 2.42 -17.37
CA THR A 453 35.16 3.50 -18.33
C THR A 453 35.67 3.23 -19.75
N GLN A 454 36.92 2.82 -19.89
CA GLN A 454 37.52 2.51 -21.20
C GLN A 454 36.81 1.38 -21.94
N LEU A 455 36.31 0.38 -21.20
CA LEU A 455 35.57 -0.74 -21.78
C LEU A 455 34.15 -0.31 -22.17
N ARG A 456 33.52 0.58 -21.40
CA ARG A 456 32.21 1.15 -21.71
C ARG A 456 32.23 1.95 -23.01
N ASP A 457 33.23 2.82 -23.20
CA ASP A 457 33.39 3.62 -24.42
C ASP A 457 33.59 2.71 -25.65
N LYS A 458 34.40 1.65 -25.49
CA LYS A 458 34.58 0.63 -26.53
C LYS A 458 33.29 -0.13 -26.85
N MET A 459 32.46 -0.42 -25.86
CA MET A 459 31.17 -1.08 -26.08
C MET A 459 30.19 -0.19 -26.85
N TYR A 460 30.20 1.12 -26.56
CA TYR A 460 29.44 2.11 -27.32
C TYR A 460 29.87 2.14 -28.79
N ASP A 461 31.16 2.27 -29.07
CA ASP A 461 31.69 2.29 -30.43
C ASP A 461 31.37 1.01 -31.20
N ASN A 462 31.46 -0.15 -30.54
CA ASN A 462 31.11 -1.43 -31.15
C ASN A 462 29.62 -1.47 -31.52
N GLY A 463 28.73 -1.06 -30.61
CA GLY A 463 27.29 -1.02 -30.89
C GLY A 463 26.93 -0.09 -32.05
N PHE A 464 27.59 1.08 -32.13
CA PHE A 464 27.45 2.00 -33.26
C PHE A 464 27.88 1.34 -34.58
N ASN A 465 29.03 0.67 -34.59
CA ASN A 465 29.55 0.01 -35.78
C ASN A 465 28.68 -1.18 -36.22
N ASP A 466 28.15 -1.96 -35.29
CA ASP A 466 27.25 -3.08 -35.57
C ASP A 466 25.94 -2.58 -36.21
N ALA A 467 25.37 -1.49 -35.67
CA ALA A 467 24.19 -0.85 -36.24
C ALA A 467 24.46 -0.27 -37.64
N LEU A 468 25.60 0.42 -37.82
CA LEU A 468 26.01 0.97 -39.11
C LEU A 468 26.23 -0.14 -40.15
N HIS A 469 26.79 -1.27 -39.73
CA HIS A 469 26.98 -2.43 -40.61
C HIS A 469 25.64 -3.01 -41.07
N TYR A 470 24.69 -3.19 -40.14
CA TYR A 470 23.35 -3.65 -40.48
C TYR A 470 22.67 -2.70 -41.47
N ILE A 471 22.72 -1.39 -41.21
CA ILE A 471 22.16 -0.36 -42.09
C ILE A 471 22.74 -0.43 -43.51
N LYS A 472 24.06 -0.59 -43.64
CA LYS A 472 24.72 -0.70 -44.96
C LYS A 472 24.39 -1.98 -45.72
N THR A 473 24.09 -3.07 -45.01
CA THR A 473 23.88 -4.39 -45.61
C THR A 473 22.41 -4.75 -45.81
N SER A 474 21.49 -4.08 -45.12
CA SER A 474 20.04 -4.32 -45.17
C SER A 474 19.36 -3.73 -46.42
N GLY A 475 20.07 -2.99 -47.27
CA GLY A 475 19.53 -2.45 -48.53
C GLY A 475 18.45 -1.38 -48.34
N ILE A 476 18.31 -0.82 -47.14
CA ILE A 476 17.32 0.21 -46.80
C ILE A 476 17.77 1.53 -47.47
N ASN A 477 16.99 2.03 -48.43
CA ASN A 477 17.30 3.24 -49.18
C ASN A 477 16.77 4.49 -48.45
N PHE A 478 17.67 5.19 -47.75
CA PHE A 478 17.33 6.36 -46.91
C PHE A 478 16.91 7.61 -47.70
N ASN A 479 17.00 7.61 -49.04
CA ASN A 479 16.55 8.72 -49.88
C ASN A 479 15.02 8.73 -50.12
N SER A 480 14.25 7.95 -49.37
CA SER A 480 12.79 7.82 -49.54
C SER A 480 11.97 8.06 -48.27
N ILE A 481 12.57 8.65 -47.23
CA ILE A 481 11.86 9.09 -46.01
C ILE A 481 11.75 10.61 -46.01
#